data_AF-A0A432MG06-F1
#
_entry.id   AF-A0A432MG06-F1
#
_cell.length_a   1.000
_cell.length_b   1.000
_cell.length_c   1.000
_cell.angle_alpha   90.00
_cell.angle_beta   90.00
_cell.angle_gamma   90.00
#
_symmetry.space_group_name_H-M   'P 1'
#
loop_
_entity.id
_entity.type
_entity.pdbx_description
1 polymer ?
#
loop_
_entity_poly.entity_id
_entity_poly.type
_entity_poly.pdbx_seq_one_letter_code
_entity_poly.pdbx_strand_id
1 'polypeptide(L)'
;MPSPLRDAIARGLSPGADLAAEIHALGDVSLADPADALAVCEAIDRLPPEPPDDSATRSPLHAVLGLLQGIETRQAYEVVVERGVPRLSALVGRLLEAPDAGTEARRGLIAFALKVLGLYRVPEAVELIGRAARTPGLDDAYLWEVIFRTFDQQHPLRLTLCDRLRDPLPGGFAGIAYLDFANTLARAGFIDDHPFDTPEGRARLLDFLRDSDPDRFDRAHRAAAALPSLGASDREPLLALAMDHPSARVQMEGAWASARLGSEAGVRFLSRMCLDLNHSLQARLYLQELDRHDAVPERCTEPNFEAMAKMVDWLSHPMEFGRPPDEIALVDTRELLWPPTSDLRRLWIFRYRYAPAEPGQVEGKGVGVVGSITFALFGETSPEMPPEDIYALHCCWELQVEDDPRAPASRSVAEGRRLLGFGEDGDAAISDA
;
A
#
# COMPACT_ATOMS: atom_id res chain seq x y z
N MET A 1 -14.58 -15.85 -35.33
CA MET A 1 -13.55 -14.95 -35.91
C MET A 1 -12.19 -15.38 -35.38
N PRO A 2 -11.09 -15.21 -36.12
CA PRO A 2 -9.75 -15.47 -35.59
C PRO A 2 -9.51 -14.57 -34.35
N SER A 3 -8.96 -15.14 -33.28
CA SER A 3 -8.59 -14.38 -32.08
C SER A 3 -7.12 -14.01 -32.16
N PRO A 4 -6.77 -12.72 -32.06
CA PRO A 4 -5.38 -12.27 -32.01
C PRO A 4 -4.57 -12.97 -30.90
N LEU A 5 -5.19 -13.25 -29.76
CA LEU A 5 -4.52 -13.92 -28.64
C LEU A 5 -4.19 -15.37 -28.97
N ARG A 6 -5.15 -16.13 -29.52
CA ARG A 6 -4.90 -17.52 -29.95
C ARG A 6 -3.83 -17.60 -31.02
N ASP A 7 -3.84 -16.66 -31.97
CA ASP A 7 -2.83 -16.61 -33.04
C ASP A 7 -1.44 -16.28 -32.46
N ALA A 8 -1.35 -15.36 -31.49
CA ALA A 8 -0.10 -15.04 -30.79
C ALA A 8 0.43 -16.22 -29.99
N ILE A 9 -0.42 -16.93 -29.24
CA ILE A 9 -0.04 -18.14 -28.50
C ILE A 9 0.46 -19.22 -29.46
N ALA A 10 -0.22 -19.44 -30.58
CA ALA A 10 0.19 -20.43 -31.56
C ALA A 10 1.55 -20.10 -32.20
N ARG A 11 1.80 -18.83 -32.55
CA ARG A 11 3.10 -18.38 -33.05
C ARG A 11 4.19 -18.51 -31.99
N GLY A 12 3.93 -18.04 -30.78
CA GLY A 12 4.87 -18.05 -29.66
C GLY A 12 5.27 -19.44 -29.19
N LEU A 13 4.40 -20.44 -29.33
CA LEU A 13 4.70 -21.85 -29.02
C LEU A 13 5.42 -22.60 -30.15
N SER A 14 5.70 -21.94 -31.29
CA SER A 14 6.45 -22.57 -32.37
C SER A 14 7.94 -22.70 -32.03
N PRO A 15 8.66 -23.73 -32.51
CA PRO A 15 10.08 -23.91 -32.19
C PRO A 15 10.93 -22.67 -32.53
N GLY A 16 11.66 -22.16 -31.54
CA GLY A 16 12.52 -20.98 -31.68
C GLY A 16 11.80 -19.62 -31.63
N ALA A 17 10.48 -19.61 -31.41
CA ALA A 17 9.71 -18.38 -31.20
C ALA A 17 9.80 -17.88 -29.74
N ASP A 18 9.39 -16.64 -29.53
CA ASP A 18 9.33 -15.98 -28.22
C ASP A 18 7.86 -15.71 -27.85
N LEU A 19 7.29 -16.60 -27.04
CA LEU A 19 5.90 -16.49 -26.59
C LEU A 19 5.63 -15.22 -25.77
N ALA A 20 6.59 -14.80 -24.95
CA ALA A 20 6.41 -13.60 -24.13
C ALA A 20 6.33 -12.36 -25.01
N ALA A 21 7.22 -12.25 -26.01
CA ALA A 21 7.18 -11.16 -26.98
C ALA A 21 5.87 -11.13 -27.79
N GLU A 22 5.39 -12.28 -28.25
CA GLU A 22 4.12 -12.38 -28.99
C GLU A 22 2.91 -11.94 -28.15
N ILE A 23 2.87 -12.31 -26.86
CA ILE A 23 1.79 -11.87 -25.95
C ILE A 23 1.91 -10.36 -25.66
N HIS A 24 3.10 -9.86 -25.33
CA HIS A 24 3.31 -8.44 -25.02
C HIS A 24 3.00 -7.53 -26.22
N ALA A 25 3.23 -7.99 -27.45
CA ALA A 25 2.91 -7.23 -28.66
C ALA A 25 1.41 -6.94 -28.82
N LEU A 26 0.54 -7.66 -28.11
CA LEU A 26 -0.90 -7.42 -28.11
C LEU A 26 -1.31 -6.25 -27.18
N GLY A 27 -0.44 -5.80 -26.28
CA GLY A 27 -0.76 -4.78 -25.27
C GLY A 27 -1.65 -5.34 -24.15
N ASP A 28 -2.58 -4.51 -23.67
CA ASP A 28 -3.51 -4.90 -22.61
C ASP A 28 -4.61 -5.80 -23.17
N VAL A 29 -4.46 -7.10 -22.96
CA VAL A 29 -5.43 -8.13 -23.37
C VAL A 29 -6.13 -8.72 -22.16
N SER A 30 -7.46 -8.64 -22.17
CA SER A 30 -8.31 -9.33 -21.21
C SER A 30 -8.91 -10.62 -21.77
N LEU A 31 -9.11 -11.61 -20.92
CA LEU A 31 -9.75 -12.88 -21.26
C LEU A 31 -11.27 -12.79 -21.14
N ALA A 32 -11.92 -12.50 -22.27
CA ALA A 32 -13.37 -12.49 -22.39
C ALA A 32 -13.96 -13.72 -23.13
N ASP A 33 -13.22 -14.30 -24.09
CA ASP A 33 -13.66 -15.45 -24.89
C ASP A 33 -13.26 -16.79 -24.24
N PRO A 34 -14.20 -17.73 -24.00
CA PRO A 34 -13.88 -19.07 -23.48
C PRO A 34 -12.84 -19.84 -24.30
N ALA A 35 -12.81 -19.65 -25.62
CA ALA A 35 -11.82 -20.32 -26.47
C ALA A 35 -10.42 -19.73 -26.29
N ASP A 36 -10.30 -18.44 -26.00
CA ASP A 36 -9.04 -17.78 -25.67
C ASP A 36 -8.55 -18.23 -24.30
N ALA A 37 -9.45 -18.30 -23.31
CA ALA A 37 -9.14 -18.85 -21.98
C ALA A 37 -8.63 -20.30 -22.08
N LEU A 38 -9.26 -21.15 -22.90
CA LEU A 38 -8.80 -22.52 -23.12
C LEU A 38 -7.40 -22.55 -23.74
N ALA A 39 -7.12 -21.70 -24.73
CA ALA A 39 -5.80 -21.64 -25.35
C ALA A 39 -4.71 -21.20 -24.37
N VAL A 40 -4.99 -20.24 -23.49
CA VAL A 40 -4.08 -19.87 -22.39
C VAL A 40 -3.86 -21.06 -21.45
N CYS A 41 -4.91 -21.78 -21.07
CA CYS A 41 -4.79 -22.97 -20.22
C CYS A 41 -3.93 -24.07 -20.87
N GLU A 42 -4.12 -24.34 -22.17
CA GLU A 42 -3.32 -25.32 -22.91
C GLU A 42 -1.86 -24.89 -23.12
N ALA A 43 -1.61 -23.59 -23.18
CA ALA A 43 -0.25 -23.06 -23.29
C ALA A 43 0.60 -23.48 -22.09
N ILE A 44 0.03 -23.51 -20.87
CA ILE A 44 0.72 -23.88 -19.61
C ILE A 44 1.45 -25.24 -19.74
N ASP A 45 0.83 -26.23 -20.38
CA ASP A 45 1.40 -27.58 -20.54
C ASP A 45 2.48 -27.65 -21.61
N ARG A 46 2.52 -26.67 -22.51
CA ARG A 46 3.37 -26.64 -23.71
C ARG A 46 4.55 -25.69 -23.58
N LEU A 47 4.65 -24.96 -22.47
CA LEU A 47 5.74 -24.03 -22.22
C LEU A 47 7.08 -24.77 -22.22
N PRO A 48 8.12 -24.22 -22.88
CA PRO A 48 9.45 -24.78 -22.80
C PRO A 48 9.98 -24.69 -21.35
N PRO A 49 10.90 -25.58 -20.93
CA PRO A 49 11.61 -25.43 -19.67
C PRO A 49 12.30 -24.07 -19.66
N GLU A 50 11.99 -23.23 -18.67
CA GLU A 50 12.60 -21.91 -18.63
C GLU A 50 14.08 -22.04 -18.22
N PRO A 51 15.00 -21.36 -18.94
CA PRO A 51 16.36 -21.23 -18.47
C PRO A 51 16.37 -20.48 -17.13
N PRO A 52 17.36 -20.73 -16.27
CA PRO A 52 17.60 -19.91 -15.09
C PRO A 52 18.17 -18.57 -15.57
N ASP A 53 17.31 -17.67 -16.03
CA ASP A 53 17.64 -16.28 -16.34
C ASP A 53 16.93 -15.38 -15.32
N ASP A 54 17.58 -14.28 -14.96
CA ASP A 54 17.12 -13.35 -13.92
C ASP A 54 15.95 -12.47 -14.41
N SER A 55 15.58 -12.54 -15.70
CA SER A 55 14.48 -11.78 -16.27
C SER A 55 13.11 -12.45 -16.08
N ALA A 56 12.74 -12.78 -14.83
CA ALA A 56 11.48 -13.45 -14.50
C ALA A 56 10.22 -12.78 -15.09
N THR A 57 10.24 -11.47 -15.36
CA THR A 57 9.10 -10.74 -15.97
C THR A 57 9.00 -10.90 -17.49
N ARG A 58 10.04 -11.41 -18.14
CA ARG A 58 10.08 -11.70 -19.59
C ARG A 58 9.89 -13.19 -19.88
N SER A 59 9.65 -13.98 -18.85
CA SER A 59 9.49 -15.41 -18.99
C SER A 59 8.19 -15.75 -19.74
N PRO A 60 8.18 -16.75 -20.66
CA PRO A 60 6.98 -17.23 -21.30
C PRO A 60 5.88 -17.64 -20.30
N LEU A 61 6.25 -18.27 -19.19
CA LEU A 61 5.31 -18.60 -18.13
C LEU A 61 4.72 -17.33 -17.50
N HIS A 62 5.54 -16.34 -17.16
CA HIS A 62 5.07 -15.09 -16.58
C HIS A 62 4.06 -14.38 -17.50
N ALA A 63 4.33 -14.32 -18.82
CA ALA A 63 3.41 -13.73 -19.79
C ALA A 63 2.06 -14.47 -19.84
N VAL A 64 2.08 -15.81 -19.90
CA VAL A 64 0.86 -16.64 -19.88
C VAL A 64 0.07 -16.49 -18.58
N LEU A 65 0.76 -16.47 -17.43
CA LEU A 65 0.14 -16.25 -16.13
C LEU A 65 -0.38 -14.82 -15.94
N GLY A 66 0.21 -13.83 -16.62
CA GLY A 66 -0.28 -12.47 -16.72
C GLY A 66 -1.72 -12.42 -17.21
N LEU A 67 -2.01 -13.13 -18.31
CA LEU A 67 -3.35 -13.19 -18.92
C LEU A 67 -4.42 -13.75 -17.98
N LEU A 68 -4.04 -14.69 -17.10
CA LEU A 68 -4.94 -15.30 -16.11
C LEU A 68 -5.37 -14.32 -15.00
N GLN A 69 -4.88 -13.08 -14.97
CA GLN A 69 -5.30 -12.09 -13.97
C GLN A 69 -6.41 -11.16 -14.49
N GLY A 70 -6.59 -11.07 -15.81
CA GLY A 70 -7.52 -10.16 -16.47
C GLY A 70 -8.72 -10.88 -17.07
N ILE A 71 -9.49 -11.64 -16.30
CA ILE A 71 -10.67 -12.34 -16.81
C ILE A 71 -11.90 -11.44 -16.69
N GLU A 72 -12.56 -11.17 -17.81
CA GLU A 72 -13.70 -10.25 -17.87
C GLU A 72 -15.06 -10.94 -17.85
N THR A 73 -15.14 -12.20 -18.29
CA THR A 73 -16.41 -12.92 -18.40
C THR A 73 -16.45 -14.15 -17.50
N ARG A 74 -17.66 -14.46 -17.03
CA ARG A 74 -17.93 -15.65 -16.23
C ARG A 74 -17.60 -16.93 -17.00
N GLN A 75 -17.91 -16.99 -18.30
CA GLN A 75 -17.66 -18.17 -19.11
C GLN A 75 -16.16 -18.43 -19.29
N ALA A 76 -15.35 -17.39 -19.51
CA ALA A 76 -13.89 -17.53 -19.53
C ALA A 76 -13.35 -17.96 -18.16
N TYR A 77 -13.87 -17.40 -17.07
CA TYR A 77 -13.52 -17.78 -15.71
C TYR A 77 -13.79 -19.27 -15.43
N GLU A 78 -14.97 -19.76 -15.80
CA GLU A 78 -15.36 -21.17 -15.66
C GLU A 78 -14.38 -22.10 -16.39
N VAL A 79 -13.95 -21.75 -17.60
CA VAL A 79 -12.92 -22.50 -18.34
C VAL A 79 -11.59 -22.52 -17.59
N VAL A 80 -11.14 -21.38 -17.07
CA VAL A 80 -9.86 -21.32 -16.34
C VAL A 80 -9.93 -22.12 -15.04
N VAL A 81 -11.04 -22.06 -14.30
CA VAL A 81 -11.21 -22.87 -13.09
C VAL A 81 -11.20 -24.36 -13.42
N GLU A 82 -11.95 -24.79 -14.44
CA GLU A 82 -12.04 -26.23 -14.78
C GLU A 82 -10.75 -26.78 -15.40
N ARG A 83 -10.09 -25.99 -16.25
CA ARG A 83 -8.98 -26.46 -17.10
C ARG A 83 -7.64 -25.86 -16.70
N GLY A 84 -7.59 -24.57 -16.36
CA GLY A 84 -6.36 -23.85 -16.04
C GLY A 84 -5.82 -24.15 -14.65
N VAL A 85 -6.66 -24.06 -13.62
CA VAL A 85 -6.25 -24.24 -12.21
C VAL A 85 -5.59 -25.60 -11.96
N PRO A 86 -6.13 -26.75 -12.42
CA PRO A 86 -5.45 -28.04 -12.23
C PRO A 86 -4.07 -28.09 -12.89
N ARG A 87 -3.92 -27.51 -14.08
CA ARG A 87 -2.65 -27.45 -14.82
C ARG A 87 -1.62 -26.57 -14.10
N LEU A 88 -2.06 -25.39 -13.68
CA LEU A 88 -1.23 -24.46 -12.93
C LEU A 88 -0.79 -25.06 -11.59
N SER A 89 -1.69 -25.72 -10.89
CA SER A 89 -1.39 -26.42 -9.63
C SER A 89 -0.36 -27.53 -9.84
N ALA A 90 -0.51 -28.33 -10.91
CA ALA A 90 0.45 -29.36 -11.27
C ALA A 90 1.82 -28.78 -11.66
N LEU A 91 1.85 -27.67 -12.40
CA LEU A 91 3.08 -26.97 -12.76
C LEU A 91 3.81 -26.43 -11.53
N VAL A 92 3.11 -25.69 -10.66
CA VAL A 92 3.67 -25.19 -9.39
C VAL A 92 4.14 -26.35 -8.52
N GLY A 93 3.38 -27.46 -8.51
CA GLY A 93 3.77 -28.71 -7.89
C GLY A 93 5.17 -29.16 -8.29
N ARG A 94 5.41 -29.28 -9.61
CA ARG A 94 6.71 -29.66 -10.18
C ARG A 94 7.80 -28.64 -9.92
N LEU A 95 7.49 -27.34 -10.02
CA LEU A 95 8.47 -26.27 -9.77
C LEU A 95 8.97 -26.28 -8.32
N LEU A 96 8.09 -26.57 -7.36
CA LEU A 96 8.45 -26.68 -5.94
C LEU A 96 9.29 -27.92 -5.63
N GLU A 97 9.22 -28.96 -6.45
CA GLU A 97 9.99 -30.20 -6.31
C GLU A 97 11.36 -30.12 -7.01
N ALA A 98 11.58 -29.08 -7.81
CA ALA A 98 12.83 -28.89 -8.53
C ALA A 98 13.97 -28.50 -7.55
N PRO A 99 15.19 -29.06 -7.71
CA PRO A 99 16.32 -28.74 -6.83
C PRO A 99 16.70 -27.25 -6.79
N ASP A 100 16.36 -26.49 -7.83
CA ASP A 100 16.64 -25.07 -7.99
C ASP A 100 15.48 -24.16 -7.55
N ALA A 101 14.41 -24.71 -6.94
CA ALA A 101 13.20 -23.95 -6.59
C ALA A 101 13.49 -22.68 -5.75
N GLY A 102 14.43 -22.75 -4.80
CA GLY A 102 14.80 -21.63 -3.92
C GLY A 102 15.79 -20.64 -4.52
N THR A 103 16.23 -20.82 -5.77
CA THR A 103 17.17 -19.89 -6.42
C THR A 103 16.49 -18.57 -6.77
N GLU A 104 17.27 -17.50 -6.91
CA GLU A 104 16.78 -16.16 -7.29
C GLU A 104 15.99 -16.16 -8.60
N ALA A 105 16.50 -16.86 -9.62
CA ALA A 105 15.84 -17.00 -10.91
C ALA A 105 14.47 -17.70 -10.81
N ARG A 106 14.31 -18.67 -9.89
CA ARG A 106 13.06 -19.45 -9.74
C ARG A 106 12.05 -18.85 -8.77
N ARG A 107 12.52 -18.24 -7.68
CA ARG A 107 11.65 -17.82 -6.57
C ARG A 107 10.59 -16.81 -7.00
N GLY A 108 10.96 -15.84 -7.85
CA GLY A 108 10.04 -14.82 -8.35
C GLY A 108 8.91 -15.42 -9.19
N LEU A 109 9.25 -16.35 -10.07
CA LEU A 109 8.30 -17.03 -10.94
C LEU A 109 7.32 -17.91 -10.15
N ILE A 110 7.84 -18.71 -9.22
CA ILE A 110 7.02 -19.58 -8.36
C ILE A 110 6.07 -18.73 -7.52
N ALA A 111 6.56 -17.64 -6.92
CA ALA A 111 5.73 -16.74 -6.12
C ALA A 111 4.65 -16.06 -6.97
N PHE A 112 4.96 -15.68 -8.22
CA PHE A 112 3.96 -15.14 -9.15
C PHE A 112 2.88 -16.17 -9.51
N ALA A 113 3.26 -17.42 -9.78
CA ALA A 113 2.31 -18.50 -10.04
C ALA A 113 1.40 -18.80 -8.83
N LEU A 114 1.95 -18.78 -7.62
CA LEU A 114 1.19 -18.92 -6.38
C LEU A 114 0.20 -17.76 -6.17
N LYS A 115 0.61 -16.53 -6.47
CA LYS A 115 -0.29 -15.37 -6.46
C LYS A 115 -1.48 -15.59 -7.41
N VAL A 116 -1.22 -16.01 -8.64
CA VAL A 116 -2.27 -16.28 -9.63
C VAL A 116 -3.19 -17.40 -9.15
N LEU A 117 -2.67 -18.50 -8.58
CA LEU A 117 -3.49 -19.56 -7.98
C LEU A 117 -4.39 -19.04 -6.86
N GLY A 118 -3.89 -18.15 -6.00
CA GLY A 118 -4.65 -17.53 -4.92
C GLY A 118 -5.92 -16.82 -5.39
N LEU A 119 -5.90 -16.22 -6.59
CA LEU A 119 -7.06 -15.49 -7.14
C LEU A 119 -8.28 -16.38 -7.40
N TYR A 120 -8.09 -17.69 -7.64
CA TYR A 120 -9.15 -18.61 -8.04
C TYR A 120 -9.90 -19.28 -6.87
N ARG A 121 -9.50 -18.99 -5.62
CA ARG A 121 -10.21 -19.43 -4.41
C ARG A 121 -10.38 -20.95 -4.30
N VAL A 122 -9.38 -21.71 -4.74
CA VAL A 122 -9.38 -23.18 -4.72
C VAL A 122 -8.55 -23.75 -3.56
N PRO A 123 -8.98 -24.85 -2.90
CA PRO A 123 -8.25 -25.44 -1.78
C PRO A 123 -6.80 -25.83 -2.08
N GLU A 124 -6.53 -26.28 -3.31
CA GLU A 124 -5.21 -26.68 -3.78
C GLU A 124 -4.19 -25.53 -3.69
N ALA A 125 -4.64 -24.28 -3.88
CA ALA A 125 -3.79 -23.12 -3.73
C ALA A 125 -3.26 -22.98 -2.30
N VAL A 126 -4.09 -23.26 -1.28
CA VAL A 126 -3.69 -23.19 0.14
C VAL A 126 -2.57 -24.17 0.44
N GLU A 127 -2.66 -25.41 -0.06
CA GLU A 127 -1.63 -26.41 0.16
C GLU A 127 -0.31 -26.04 -0.50
N LEU A 128 -0.35 -25.57 -1.75
CA LEU A 128 0.85 -25.16 -2.48
C LEU A 128 1.51 -23.93 -1.85
N ILE A 129 0.72 -22.93 -1.46
CA ILE A 129 1.19 -21.74 -0.72
C ILE A 129 1.81 -22.17 0.62
N GLY A 130 1.13 -23.03 1.38
CA GLY A 130 1.59 -23.53 2.68
C GLY A 130 2.90 -24.31 2.62
N ARG A 131 3.12 -25.05 1.52
CA ARG A 131 4.39 -25.73 1.25
C ARG A 131 5.49 -24.74 0.86
N ALA A 132 5.20 -23.86 -0.09
CA ALA A 132 6.16 -22.89 -0.61
C ALA A 132 6.67 -21.89 0.45
N ALA A 133 5.80 -21.44 1.35
CA ALA A 133 6.16 -20.52 2.44
C ALA A 133 7.17 -21.12 3.43
N ARG A 134 7.39 -22.44 3.40
CA ARG A 134 8.33 -23.16 4.27
C ARG A 134 9.51 -23.76 3.49
N THR A 135 9.56 -23.55 2.19
CA THR A 135 10.67 -24.04 1.37
C THR A 135 11.84 -23.06 1.48
N PRO A 136 13.04 -23.49 1.91
CA PRO A 136 14.20 -22.61 2.03
C PRO A 136 14.51 -21.86 0.72
N GLY A 137 14.70 -20.55 0.82
CA GLY A 137 14.99 -19.66 -0.31
C GLY A 137 13.73 -19.14 -1.02
N LEU A 138 12.60 -19.86 -0.94
CA LEU A 138 11.30 -19.34 -1.37
C LEU A 138 10.62 -18.51 -0.29
N ASP A 139 10.89 -18.78 0.98
CA ASP A 139 10.40 -18.01 2.11
C ASP A 139 10.86 -16.54 2.09
N ASP A 140 11.90 -16.21 1.33
CA ASP A 140 12.36 -14.82 1.11
C ASP A 140 11.85 -14.17 -0.19
N ALA A 141 10.89 -14.79 -0.90
CA ALA A 141 10.32 -14.20 -2.10
C ALA A 141 9.52 -12.90 -1.81
N TYR A 142 9.82 -11.81 -2.52
CA TYR A 142 9.23 -10.49 -2.28
C TYR A 142 7.71 -10.39 -2.47
N LEU A 143 7.08 -11.38 -3.13
CA LEU A 143 5.64 -11.37 -3.43
C LEU A 143 4.75 -11.90 -2.30
N TRP A 144 5.30 -12.35 -1.16
CA TRP A 144 4.49 -12.96 -0.08
C TRP A 144 3.35 -12.06 0.41
N GLU A 145 3.58 -10.76 0.57
CA GLU A 145 2.52 -9.81 0.93
C GLU A 145 1.42 -9.70 -0.12
N VAL A 146 1.78 -9.82 -1.40
CA VAL A 146 0.79 -9.78 -2.50
C VAL A 146 0.00 -11.09 -2.52
N ILE A 147 0.65 -12.23 -2.30
CA ILE A 147 -0.01 -13.54 -2.21
C ILE A 147 -1.02 -13.53 -1.08
N PHE A 148 -0.64 -13.12 0.14
CA PHE A 148 -1.58 -13.08 1.26
C PHE A 148 -2.69 -12.04 1.12
N ARG A 149 -2.44 -10.91 0.42
CA ARG A 149 -3.49 -9.95 0.08
C ARG A 149 -4.58 -10.51 -0.83
N THR A 150 -4.33 -11.60 -1.57
CA THR A 150 -5.41 -12.29 -2.32
C THR A 150 -6.42 -12.99 -1.40
N PHE A 151 -6.03 -13.26 -0.14
CA PHE A 151 -6.88 -13.87 0.89
C PHE A 151 -7.53 -12.80 1.78
N ASP A 152 -8.16 -11.80 1.16
CA ASP A 152 -8.83 -10.70 1.86
C ASP A 152 -10.00 -11.16 2.76
N GLN A 153 -10.69 -10.19 3.39
CA GLN A 153 -11.81 -10.46 4.30
C GLN A 153 -12.99 -11.22 3.63
N GLN A 154 -13.10 -11.18 2.31
CA GLN A 154 -14.14 -11.85 1.53
C GLN A 154 -13.69 -13.23 1.01
N HIS A 155 -12.39 -13.52 1.06
CA HIS A 155 -11.84 -14.77 0.55
C HIS A 155 -12.26 -15.97 1.42
N PRO A 156 -12.92 -17.01 0.85
CA PRO A 156 -13.51 -18.10 1.64
C PRO A 156 -12.47 -19.00 2.32
N LEU A 157 -11.24 -19.06 1.79
CA LEU A 157 -10.18 -19.93 2.32
C LEU A 157 -9.18 -19.20 3.23
N ARG A 158 -9.43 -17.95 3.63
CA ARG A 158 -8.49 -17.17 4.45
C ARG A 158 -8.16 -17.84 5.79
N LEU A 159 -9.17 -18.43 6.45
CA LEU A 159 -9.00 -19.15 7.70
C LEU A 159 -8.25 -20.47 7.49
N THR A 160 -8.59 -21.19 6.42
CA THR A 160 -7.88 -22.43 6.05
C THR A 160 -6.41 -22.18 5.79
N LEU A 161 -6.07 -21.09 5.08
CA LEU A 161 -4.67 -20.69 4.88
C LEU A 161 -4.00 -20.30 6.20
N CYS A 162 -4.69 -19.52 7.04
CA CYS A 162 -4.18 -19.13 8.34
C CYS A 162 -3.79 -20.35 9.18
N ASP A 163 -4.68 -21.33 9.31
CA ASP A 163 -4.41 -22.55 10.07
C ASP A 163 -3.33 -23.41 9.40
N ARG A 164 -3.29 -23.47 8.06
CA ARG A 164 -2.27 -24.23 7.33
C ARG A 164 -0.85 -23.73 7.60
N LEU A 165 -0.68 -22.44 7.86
CA LEU A 165 0.60 -21.76 8.13
C LEU A 165 0.95 -21.68 9.63
N ARG A 166 0.01 -22.01 10.52
CA ARG A 166 0.16 -21.84 11.98
C ARG A 166 1.30 -22.65 12.59
N ASP A 167 1.53 -23.88 12.12
CA ASP A 167 2.55 -24.78 12.67
C ASP A 167 3.18 -25.67 11.57
N PRO A 168 4.52 -25.61 11.36
CA PRO A 168 5.43 -24.62 11.93
C PRO A 168 5.24 -23.25 11.26
N LEU A 169 5.66 -22.18 11.93
CA LEU A 169 5.60 -20.81 11.39
C LEU A 169 6.57 -20.63 10.21
N PRO A 170 6.16 -20.02 9.08
CA PRO A 170 7.04 -19.74 7.94
C PRO A 170 8.29 -18.93 8.31
N GLY A 171 9.43 -19.22 7.69
CA GLY A 171 10.67 -18.46 7.84
C GLY A 171 10.69 -17.18 7.00
N GLY A 172 11.84 -16.51 6.96
CA GLY A 172 12.13 -15.43 6.01
C GLY A 172 11.09 -14.31 5.95
N PHE A 173 10.97 -13.70 4.77
CA PHE A 173 9.95 -12.70 4.48
C PHE A 173 8.51 -13.24 4.54
N ALA A 174 8.30 -14.52 4.24
CA ALA A 174 7.00 -15.21 4.32
C ALA A 174 6.43 -15.14 5.74
N GLY A 175 7.27 -15.35 6.75
CA GLY A 175 6.88 -15.26 8.16
C GLY A 175 6.45 -13.84 8.55
N ILE A 176 7.16 -12.82 8.04
CA ILE A 176 6.83 -11.41 8.30
C ILE A 176 5.52 -11.03 7.60
N ALA A 177 5.30 -11.47 6.37
CA ALA A 177 4.06 -11.26 5.65
C ALA A 177 2.88 -12.03 6.29
N TYR A 178 3.15 -13.24 6.82
CA TYR A 178 2.14 -14.06 7.50
C TYR A 178 1.72 -13.43 8.84
N LEU A 179 2.65 -12.80 9.57
CA LEU A 179 2.33 -12.00 10.76
C LEU A 179 1.33 -10.89 10.43
N ASP A 180 1.56 -10.14 9.35
CA ASP A 180 0.67 -9.05 8.92
C ASP A 180 -0.73 -9.56 8.50
N PHE A 181 -0.76 -10.69 7.78
CA PHE A 181 -2.00 -11.39 7.45
C PHE A 181 -2.77 -11.83 8.70
N ALA A 182 -2.09 -12.44 9.67
CA ALA A 182 -2.69 -12.88 10.93
C ALA A 182 -3.20 -11.70 11.77
N ASN A 183 -2.44 -10.60 11.85
CA ASN A 183 -2.87 -9.36 12.51
C ASN A 183 -4.15 -8.81 11.88
N THR A 184 -4.23 -8.80 10.55
CA THR A 184 -5.43 -8.36 9.82
C THR A 184 -6.65 -9.21 10.19
N LEU A 185 -6.49 -10.54 10.23
CA LEU A 185 -7.57 -11.45 10.62
C LEU A 185 -8.00 -11.24 12.08
N ALA A 186 -7.05 -11.10 13.00
CA ALA A 186 -7.33 -10.90 14.42
C ALA A 186 -8.01 -9.55 14.69
N ARG A 187 -7.52 -8.48 14.05
CA ARG A 187 -8.10 -7.13 14.17
C ARG A 187 -9.54 -7.10 13.68
N ALA A 188 -9.85 -7.82 12.60
CA ALA A 188 -11.20 -7.97 12.05
C ALA A 188 -12.09 -9.00 12.80
N GLY A 189 -11.58 -9.64 13.86
CA GLY A 189 -12.33 -10.61 14.65
C GLY A 189 -12.58 -11.95 13.95
N PHE A 190 -11.78 -12.31 12.94
CA PHE A 190 -11.90 -13.59 12.25
C PHE A 190 -11.19 -14.75 12.97
N ILE A 191 -10.21 -14.44 13.83
CA ILE A 191 -9.50 -15.41 14.64
C ILE A 191 -9.37 -14.88 16.07
N ASP A 192 -9.59 -15.77 17.04
CA ASP A 192 -9.36 -15.49 18.47
C ASP A 192 -7.95 -15.94 18.88
N ASP A 193 -7.50 -17.09 18.35
CA ASP A 193 -6.18 -17.66 18.63
C ASP A 193 -5.16 -17.19 17.60
N HIS A 194 -4.31 -16.23 17.98
CA HIS A 194 -3.27 -15.71 17.10
C HIS A 194 -2.19 -16.76 16.81
N PRO A 195 -1.78 -17.01 15.55
CA PRO A 195 -0.77 -18.02 15.21
C PRO A 195 0.59 -17.83 15.86
N PHE A 196 0.95 -16.57 16.17
CA PHE A 196 2.18 -16.23 16.87
C PHE A 196 2.06 -16.33 18.40
N ASP A 197 0.90 -16.74 18.94
CA ASP A 197 0.73 -17.01 20.37
C ASP A 197 1.25 -18.40 20.76
N THR A 198 2.48 -18.69 20.35
CA THR A 198 3.24 -19.92 20.63
C THR A 198 4.62 -19.53 21.16
N PRO A 199 5.37 -20.44 21.83
CA PRO A 199 6.73 -20.12 22.27
C PRO A 199 7.65 -19.66 21.13
N GLU A 200 7.54 -20.28 19.95
CA GLU A 200 8.30 -19.89 18.75
C GLU A 200 7.85 -18.50 18.24
N GLY A 201 6.54 -18.27 18.11
CA GLY A 201 6.00 -17.00 17.65
C GLY A 201 6.39 -15.84 18.58
N ARG A 202 6.22 -16.02 19.89
CA ARG A 202 6.59 -15.04 20.92
C ARG A 202 8.09 -14.72 20.91
N ALA A 203 8.95 -15.72 20.70
CA ALA A 203 10.39 -15.50 20.54
C ALA A 203 10.70 -14.62 19.32
N ARG A 204 10.03 -14.85 18.19
CA ARG A 204 10.20 -14.00 16.99
C ARG A 204 9.69 -12.57 17.21
N LEU A 205 8.53 -12.39 17.86
CA LEU A 205 8.01 -11.07 18.21
C LEU A 205 8.97 -10.31 19.14
N LEU A 206 9.57 -11.01 20.10
CA LEU A 206 10.59 -10.45 20.99
C LEU A 206 11.82 -9.97 20.21
N ASP A 207 12.30 -10.78 19.26
CA ASP A 207 13.45 -10.42 18.42
C ASP A 207 13.14 -9.19 17.55
N PHE A 208 11.94 -9.13 16.95
CA PHE A 208 11.52 -7.97 16.16
C PHE A 208 11.43 -6.69 17.00
N LEU A 209 10.88 -6.76 18.22
CA LEU A 209 10.75 -5.60 19.11
C LEU A 209 12.08 -5.14 19.73
N ARG A 210 13.11 -5.98 19.72
CA ARG A 210 14.46 -5.64 20.20
C ARG A 210 15.37 -5.11 19.09
N ASP A 211 14.98 -5.28 17.82
CA ASP A 211 15.80 -4.83 16.70
C ASP A 211 15.85 -3.30 16.67
N SER A 212 17.04 -2.73 16.85
CA SER A 212 17.27 -1.29 16.86
C SER A 212 17.61 -0.73 15.48
N ASP A 213 17.66 -1.57 14.44
CA ASP A 213 17.93 -1.18 13.06
C ASP A 213 16.71 -0.46 12.45
N PRO A 214 16.83 0.84 12.09
CA PRO A 214 15.72 1.59 11.49
C PRO A 214 15.14 0.95 10.22
N ASP A 215 15.95 0.24 9.45
CA ASP A 215 15.53 -0.44 8.21
C ASP A 215 14.63 -1.66 8.48
N ARG A 216 14.46 -2.04 9.75
CA ARG A 216 13.67 -3.19 10.19
C ARG A 216 12.55 -2.84 11.17
N PHE A 217 12.33 -1.55 11.43
CA PHE A 217 11.25 -1.09 12.32
C PHE A 217 9.85 -1.46 11.83
N ASP A 218 9.68 -1.79 10.56
CA ASP A 218 8.44 -2.34 10.03
C ASP A 218 8.08 -3.69 10.67
N ARG A 219 9.07 -4.52 11.00
CA ARG A 219 8.89 -5.82 11.68
C ARG A 219 8.44 -5.60 13.12
N ALA A 220 9.10 -4.68 13.82
CA ALA A 220 8.73 -4.28 15.18
C ALA A 220 7.30 -3.73 15.24
N HIS A 221 6.92 -2.92 14.24
CA HIS A 221 5.56 -2.40 14.11
C HIS A 221 4.53 -3.52 13.93
N ARG A 222 4.77 -4.48 13.02
CA ARG A 222 3.90 -5.66 12.84
C ARG A 222 3.84 -6.52 14.10
N ALA A 223 4.94 -6.62 14.85
CA ALA A 223 4.97 -7.35 16.12
C ALA A 223 4.11 -6.67 17.20
N ALA A 224 4.18 -5.34 17.30
CA ALA A 224 3.36 -4.56 18.23
C ALA A 224 1.85 -4.73 17.95
N ALA A 225 1.46 -4.78 16.67
CA ALA A 225 0.06 -5.00 16.26
C ALA A 225 -0.51 -6.36 16.70
N ALA A 226 0.34 -7.39 16.86
CA ALA A 226 -0.08 -8.73 17.28
C ALA A 226 -0.41 -8.82 18.78
N LEU A 227 0.14 -7.92 19.60
CA LEU A 227 0.16 -8.02 21.06
C LEU A 227 -1.22 -8.12 21.72
N PRO A 228 -2.29 -7.45 21.26
CA PRO A 228 -3.62 -7.59 21.85
C PRO A 228 -4.17 -9.01 21.81
N SER A 229 -3.72 -9.80 20.82
CA SER A 229 -4.21 -11.14 20.53
C SER A 229 -3.39 -12.26 21.20
N LEU A 230 -2.40 -11.89 22.02
CA LEU A 230 -1.56 -12.85 22.75
C LEU A 230 -2.12 -13.14 24.16
N GLY A 231 -1.84 -14.35 24.65
CA GLY A 231 -2.11 -14.76 26.03
C GLY A 231 -1.37 -13.91 27.07
N ALA A 232 -1.97 -13.77 28.26
CA ALA A 232 -1.56 -12.78 29.26
C ALA A 232 -0.12 -12.94 29.81
N SER A 233 0.41 -14.17 29.93
CA SER A 233 1.65 -14.44 30.68
C SER A 233 2.89 -13.76 30.09
N ASP A 234 2.94 -13.61 28.76
CA ASP A 234 4.14 -13.14 28.04
C ASP A 234 3.90 -11.82 27.31
N ARG A 235 2.68 -11.29 27.39
CA ARG A 235 2.27 -10.08 26.68
C ARG A 235 2.81 -8.80 27.31
N GLU A 236 2.89 -8.74 28.64
CA GLU A 236 3.33 -7.53 29.35
C GLU A 236 4.79 -7.14 29.01
N PRO A 237 5.77 -8.06 29.02
CA PRO A 237 7.14 -7.71 28.60
C PRO A 237 7.23 -7.23 27.15
N LEU A 238 6.46 -7.82 26.24
CA LEU A 238 6.45 -7.42 24.82
C LEU A 238 5.82 -6.03 24.63
N LEU A 239 4.72 -5.74 25.35
CA LEU A 239 4.11 -4.40 25.34
C LEU A 239 5.07 -3.35 25.88
N ALA A 240 5.80 -3.65 26.96
CA ALA A 240 6.80 -2.73 27.48
C ALA A 240 7.89 -2.42 26.44
N LEU A 241 8.39 -3.43 25.74
CA LEU A 241 9.35 -3.24 24.65
C LEU A 241 8.79 -2.40 23.49
N ALA A 242 7.55 -2.64 23.08
CA ALA A 242 6.91 -1.84 22.04
C ALA A 242 6.75 -0.36 22.46
N MET A 243 6.34 -0.12 23.70
CA MET A 243 6.16 1.23 24.27
C MET A 243 7.49 1.99 24.46
N ASP A 244 8.59 1.28 24.71
CA ASP A 244 9.94 1.84 24.90
C ASP A 244 10.78 1.84 23.61
N HIS A 245 10.21 1.41 22.48
CA HIS A 245 10.92 1.25 21.22
C HIS A 245 11.42 2.60 20.65
N PRO A 246 12.58 2.69 19.98
CA PRO A 246 13.11 3.95 19.44
C PRO A 246 12.23 4.62 18.36
N SER A 247 11.43 3.84 17.63
CA SER A 247 10.48 4.35 16.64
C SER A 247 9.15 4.77 17.26
N ALA A 248 8.77 6.05 17.08
CA ALA A 248 7.46 6.56 17.48
C ALA A 248 6.30 5.77 16.85
N ARG A 249 6.45 5.26 15.62
CA ARG A 249 5.44 4.43 14.96
C ARG A 249 5.18 3.12 15.73
N VAL A 250 6.25 2.48 16.21
CA VAL A 250 6.14 1.26 17.03
C VAL A 250 5.58 1.57 18.41
N GLN A 251 6.00 2.68 19.03
CA GLN A 251 5.43 3.13 20.31
C GLN A 251 3.93 3.38 20.23
N MET A 252 3.47 4.03 19.15
CA MET A 252 2.05 4.28 18.91
C MET A 252 1.27 2.98 18.71
N GLU A 253 1.80 2.03 17.95
CA GLU A 253 1.18 0.71 17.78
C GLU A 253 1.13 -0.05 19.12
N GLY A 254 2.19 0.01 19.92
CA GLY A 254 2.23 -0.53 21.29
C GLY A 254 1.20 0.15 22.21
N ALA A 255 1.00 1.46 22.07
CA ALA A 255 0.03 2.23 22.85
C ALA A 255 -1.40 1.89 22.46
N TRP A 256 -1.68 1.74 21.17
CA TRP A 256 -2.93 1.21 20.65
C TRP A 256 -3.20 -0.20 21.17
N ALA A 257 -2.20 -1.08 21.10
CA ALA A 257 -2.31 -2.44 21.60
C ALA A 257 -2.62 -2.48 23.10
N SER A 258 -1.91 -1.66 23.89
CA SER A 258 -2.15 -1.51 25.33
C SER A 258 -3.56 -0.97 25.62
N ALA A 259 -4.01 0.05 24.88
CA ALA A 259 -5.32 0.65 25.04
C ALA A 259 -6.46 -0.32 24.68
N ARG A 260 -6.30 -1.13 23.63
CA ARG A 260 -7.23 -2.21 23.25
C ARG A 260 -7.43 -3.24 24.36
N LEU A 261 -6.44 -3.40 25.24
CA LEU A 261 -6.48 -4.27 26.41
C LEU A 261 -7.02 -3.56 27.67
N GLY A 262 -7.54 -2.34 27.52
CA GLY A 262 -8.13 -1.55 28.61
C GLY A 262 -7.13 -0.67 29.37
N SER A 263 -5.90 -0.50 28.89
CA SER A 263 -4.91 0.34 29.55
C SER A 263 -5.14 1.83 29.27
N GLU A 264 -5.51 2.59 30.30
CA GLU A 264 -5.58 4.06 30.24
C GLU A 264 -4.22 4.72 29.98
N ALA A 265 -3.10 4.04 30.25
CA ALA A 265 -1.78 4.57 29.93
C ALA A 265 -1.56 4.64 28.41
N GLY A 266 -2.03 3.64 27.65
CA GLY A 266 -2.00 3.63 26.19
C GLY A 266 -2.85 4.75 25.61
N VAL A 267 -4.07 4.93 26.12
CA VAL A 267 -4.98 6.03 25.71
C VAL A 267 -4.33 7.40 25.95
N ARG A 268 -3.74 7.62 27.14
CA ARG A 268 -3.02 8.88 27.43
C ARG A 268 -1.81 9.09 26.53
N PHE A 269 -1.12 8.04 26.13
CA PHE A 269 -0.01 8.14 25.19
C PHE A 269 -0.51 8.60 23.81
N LEU A 270 -1.53 7.94 23.27
CA LEU A 270 -2.15 8.30 21.98
C LEU A 270 -2.71 9.73 22.01
N SER A 271 -3.39 10.12 23.08
CA SER A 271 -3.90 11.49 23.28
C SER A 271 -2.78 12.54 23.19
N ARG A 272 -1.60 12.28 23.75
CA ARG A 272 -0.43 13.17 23.58
C ARG A 272 0.06 13.19 22.13
N MET A 273 0.08 12.05 21.44
CA MET A 273 0.48 11.97 20.04
C MET A 273 -0.49 12.67 19.09
N CYS A 274 -1.76 12.85 19.47
CA CYS A 274 -2.67 13.72 18.73
C CYS A 274 -2.19 15.18 18.65
N LEU A 275 -1.35 15.64 19.59
CA LEU A 275 -0.79 16.99 19.61
C LEU A 275 0.54 17.11 18.84
N ASP A 276 1.14 15.99 18.44
CA ASP A 276 2.32 15.96 17.57
C ASP A 276 1.85 15.97 16.11
N LEU A 277 2.19 17.02 15.36
CA LEU A 277 1.76 17.16 13.95
C LEU A 277 2.16 15.97 13.08
N ASN A 278 3.30 15.33 13.37
CA ASN A 278 3.82 14.21 12.59
C ASN A 278 2.99 12.93 12.78
N HIS A 279 2.30 12.83 13.91
CA HIS A 279 1.60 11.61 14.35
C HIS A 279 0.11 11.83 14.61
N SER A 280 -0.36 13.07 14.47
CA SER A 280 -1.68 13.51 14.91
C SER A 280 -2.82 12.74 14.25
N LEU A 281 -2.77 12.59 12.93
CA LEU A 281 -3.83 11.88 12.19
C LEU A 281 -3.89 10.41 12.56
N GLN A 282 -2.76 9.71 12.59
CA GLN A 282 -2.71 8.30 12.96
C GLN A 282 -3.16 8.07 14.41
N ALA A 283 -2.73 8.91 15.35
CA ALA A 283 -3.13 8.80 16.75
C ALA A 283 -4.65 9.00 16.93
N ARG A 284 -5.25 9.95 16.18
CA ARG A 284 -6.71 10.17 16.16
C ARG A 284 -7.44 8.95 15.59
N LEU A 285 -6.94 8.35 14.51
CA LEU A 285 -7.51 7.14 13.93
C LEU A 285 -7.48 5.96 14.92
N TYR A 286 -6.39 5.80 15.68
CA TYR A 286 -6.33 4.79 16.74
C TYR A 286 -7.31 5.05 17.88
N LEU A 287 -7.43 6.29 18.35
CA LEU A 287 -8.44 6.61 19.36
C LEU A 287 -9.87 6.41 18.85
N GLN A 288 -10.12 6.70 17.57
CA GLN A 288 -11.41 6.42 16.95
C GLN A 288 -11.70 4.92 16.87
N GLU A 289 -10.75 4.09 16.45
CA GLU A 289 -10.95 2.64 16.41
C GLU A 289 -11.23 2.05 17.80
N LEU A 290 -10.66 2.64 18.84
CA LEU A 290 -10.85 2.24 20.23
C LEU A 290 -12.16 2.79 20.84
N ASP A 291 -12.99 3.48 20.06
CA ASP A 291 -14.18 4.22 20.52
C ASP A 291 -13.86 5.24 21.64
N ARG A 292 -12.65 5.82 21.62
CA ARG A 292 -12.12 6.79 22.60
C ARG A 292 -12.01 8.21 22.05
N HIS A 293 -13.05 8.67 21.37
CA HIS A 293 -13.15 10.04 20.87
C HIS A 293 -13.03 11.09 21.98
N ASP A 294 -13.45 10.74 23.21
CA ASP A 294 -13.33 11.57 24.42
C ASP A 294 -11.89 11.91 24.77
N ALA A 295 -10.92 11.09 24.35
CA ALA A 295 -9.51 11.27 24.66
C ALA A 295 -8.78 12.17 23.64
N VAL A 296 -9.42 12.54 22.53
CA VAL A 296 -8.82 13.44 21.53
C VAL A 296 -8.81 14.86 22.11
N PRO A 297 -7.64 15.52 22.23
CA PRO A 297 -7.57 16.90 22.74
C PRO A 297 -8.36 17.89 21.88
N GLU A 298 -9.01 18.86 22.50
CA GLU A 298 -9.83 19.88 21.81
C GLU A 298 -9.03 20.63 20.72
N ARG A 299 -7.75 20.94 21.01
CA ARG A 299 -6.83 21.58 20.05
C ARG A 299 -6.75 20.82 18.71
N CYS A 300 -6.89 19.51 18.72
CA CYS A 300 -6.82 18.69 17.50
C CYS A 300 -8.03 18.90 16.58
N THR A 301 -9.10 19.52 17.08
CA THR A 301 -10.30 19.88 16.32
C THR A 301 -10.26 21.33 15.81
N GLU A 302 -9.25 22.12 16.20
CA GLU A 302 -9.06 23.45 15.65
C GLU A 302 -8.77 23.35 14.14
N PRO A 303 -9.51 24.08 13.27
CA PRO A 303 -9.39 23.92 11.82
C PRO A 303 -7.96 24.11 11.29
N ASN A 304 -7.22 25.06 11.87
CA ASN A 304 -5.83 25.35 11.46
C ASN A 304 -4.88 24.22 11.85
N PHE A 305 -5.05 23.61 13.03
CA PHE A 305 -4.24 22.49 13.47
C PHE A 305 -4.54 21.25 12.62
N GLU A 306 -5.81 20.96 12.35
CA GLU A 306 -6.20 19.85 11.48
C GLU A 306 -5.63 20.01 10.06
N ALA A 307 -5.75 21.20 9.47
CA ALA A 307 -5.19 21.47 8.16
C ALA A 307 -3.65 21.33 8.14
N MET A 308 -2.97 21.79 9.19
CA MET A 308 -1.52 21.66 9.30
C MET A 308 -1.08 20.20 9.43
N ALA A 309 -1.78 19.40 10.25
CA ALA A 309 -1.51 17.97 10.39
C ALA A 309 -1.73 17.22 9.06
N LYS A 310 -2.76 17.57 8.28
CA LYS A 310 -2.97 17.03 6.91
C LYS A 310 -1.83 17.35 5.97
N MET A 311 -1.32 18.59 6.01
CA MET A 311 -0.17 18.96 5.18
C MET A 311 1.08 18.17 5.58
N VAL A 312 1.35 18.02 6.88
CA VAL A 312 2.49 17.24 7.38
C VAL A 312 2.39 15.77 6.99
N ASP A 313 1.21 15.16 7.14
CA ASP A 313 0.95 13.78 6.74
C ASP A 313 1.19 13.57 5.24
N TRP A 314 0.63 14.45 4.39
CA TRP A 314 0.83 14.39 2.95
C TRP A 314 2.31 14.52 2.57
N LEU A 315 3.03 15.50 3.15
CA LEU A 315 4.46 15.69 2.91
C LEU A 315 5.31 14.48 3.34
N SER A 316 4.86 13.76 4.37
CA SER A 316 5.53 12.57 4.89
C SER A 316 5.32 11.33 4.03
N HIS A 317 4.41 11.36 3.05
CA HIS A 317 4.14 10.22 2.20
C HIS A 317 5.39 9.82 1.38
N PRO A 318 5.68 8.50 1.19
CA PRO A 318 6.90 8.05 0.50
C PRO A 318 7.04 8.50 -0.95
N MET A 319 5.93 8.84 -1.63
CA MET A 319 5.96 9.39 -2.99
C MET A 319 6.23 10.89 -3.04
N GLU A 320 6.27 11.57 -1.89
CA GLU A 320 6.56 12.99 -1.74
C GLU A 320 7.97 13.19 -1.15
N PHE A 321 8.10 13.54 0.14
CA PHE A 321 9.41 13.64 0.81
C PHE A 321 9.75 12.42 1.67
N GLY A 322 8.78 11.54 1.96
CA GLY A 322 8.98 10.35 2.80
C GLY A 322 9.32 10.65 4.27
N ARG A 323 9.28 11.91 4.70
CA ARG A 323 9.50 12.35 6.08
C ARG A 323 8.75 13.66 6.36
N PRO A 324 8.39 13.95 7.62
CA PRO A 324 7.78 15.23 7.98
C PRO A 324 8.78 16.39 7.79
N PRO A 325 8.26 17.62 7.51
CA PRO A 325 9.10 18.82 7.44
C PRO A 325 9.70 19.16 8.79
N ASP A 326 10.89 19.77 8.76
CA ASP A 326 11.59 20.25 9.96
C ASP A 326 10.90 21.51 10.53
N GLU A 327 10.28 22.31 9.66
CA GLU A 327 9.42 23.44 10.05
C GLU A 327 8.18 23.51 9.14
N ILE A 328 7.04 23.86 9.73
CA ILE A 328 5.82 24.22 9.00
C ILE A 328 5.16 25.43 9.65
N ALA A 329 4.67 26.37 8.84
CA ALA A 329 4.01 27.59 9.31
C ALA A 329 2.81 27.92 8.43
N LEU A 330 1.71 28.34 9.07
CA LEU A 330 0.54 28.87 8.37
C LEU A 330 0.89 30.24 7.76
N VAL A 331 0.65 30.39 6.47
CA VAL A 331 0.89 31.63 5.72
C VAL A 331 -0.40 32.42 5.55
N ASP A 332 -1.47 31.77 5.11
CA ASP A 332 -2.75 32.40 4.81
C ASP A 332 -3.91 31.41 5.01
N THR A 333 -5.10 31.92 5.29
CA THR A 333 -6.36 31.16 5.36
C THR A 333 -7.48 32.00 4.79
N ARG A 334 -8.23 31.46 3.83
CA ARG A 334 -9.35 32.17 3.19
C ARG A 334 -10.54 31.26 2.92
N GLU A 335 -11.72 31.85 2.89
CA GLU A 335 -12.91 31.23 2.34
C GLU A 335 -13.13 31.76 0.92
N LEU A 336 -13.06 30.88 -0.07
CA LEU A 336 -13.15 31.21 -1.49
C LEU A 336 -14.27 30.39 -2.13
N LEU A 337 -15.01 30.99 -3.07
CA LEU A 337 -15.84 30.20 -3.97
C LEU A 337 -14.89 29.40 -4.86
N TRP A 338 -14.73 28.11 -4.57
CA TRP A 338 -13.69 27.26 -5.16
C TRP A 338 -14.24 26.60 -6.43
N PRO A 339 -13.78 26.98 -7.64
CA PRO A 339 -14.33 26.47 -8.89
C PRO A 339 -14.31 24.93 -8.99
N PRO A 340 -13.24 24.20 -8.62
CA PRO A 340 -13.20 22.74 -8.70
C PRO A 340 -14.40 22.06 -8.04
N THR A 341 -14.76 22.46 -6.83
CA THR A 341 -15.85 21.86 -6.05
C THR A 341 -17.17 22.63 -6.17
N SER A 342 -17.16 23.81 -6.79
CA SER A 342 -18.30 24.70 -6.98
C SER A 342 -19.04 25.07 -5.69
N ASP A 343 -18.31 25.20 -4.59
CA ASP A 343 -18.80 25.59 -3.26
C ASP A 343 -17.89 26.63 -2.59
N LEU A 344 -18.40 27.29 -1.54
CA LEU A 344 -17.58 28.13 -0.69
C LEU A 344 -16.73 27.22 0.21
N ARG A 345 -15.41 27.34 0.09
CA ARG A 345 -14.47 26.43 0.75
C ARG A 345 -13.42 27.20 1.51
N ARG A 346 -13.13 26.74 2.73
CA ARG A 346 -11.98 27.22 3.51
C ARG A 346 -10.72 26.52 3.03
N LEU A 347 -9.70 27.30 2.73
CA LEU A 347 -8.41 26.85 2.25
C LEU A 347 -7.31 27.44 3.13
N TRP A 348 -6.20 26.70 3.23
CA TRP A 348 -5.03 27.07 4.00
C TRP A 348 -3.79 26.97 3.14
N ILE A 349 -2.88 27.93 3.25
CA ILE A 349 -1.53 27.85 2.68
C ILE A 349 -0.54 27.63 3.82
N PHE A 350 0.29 26.61 3.70
CA PHE A 350 1.39 26.35 4.61
C PHE A 350 2.73 26.48 3.90
N ARG A 351 3.68 27.16 4.53
CA ARG A 351 5.10 27.11 4.18
C ARG A 351 5.75 25.97 4.94
N TYR A 352 6.56 25.15 4.27
CA TYR A 352 7.35 24.10 4.91
C TYR A 352 8.84 24.23 4.56
N ARG A 353 9.69 23.65 5.41
CA ARG A 353 11.14 23.65 5.28
C ARG A 353 11.74 22.31 5.69
N TYR A 354 12.76 21.89 4.97
CA TYR A 354 13.60 20.73 5.20
C TYR A 354 15.05 21.18 5.30
N ALA A 355 15.64 21.02 6.48
CA ALA A 355 17.06 21.26 6.70
C ALA A 355 17.90 20.32 5.79
N PRO A 356 19.03 20.82 5.25
CA PRO A 356 20.00 19.98 4.54
C PRO A 356 20.44 18.81 5.41
N ALA A 357 20.39 17.58 4.88
CA ALA A 357 20.89 16.41 5.59
C ALA A 357 22.42 16.39 5.61
N GLU A 358 23.04 16.90 4.54
CA GLU A 358 24.49 16.96 4.37
C GLU A 358 24.97 18.38 4.03
N PRO A 359 26.22 18.73 4.38
CA PRO A 359 26.83 19.98 3.97
C PRO A 359 26.83 20.13 2.43
N GLY A 360 26.25 21.22 1.93
CA GLY A 360 26.19 21.52 0.49
C GLY A 360 24.91 21.07 -0.21
N GLN A 361 24.03 20.32 0.46
CA GLN A 361 22.70 20.04 -0.05
C GLN A 361 21.83 21.31 0.01
N VAL A 362 21.06 21.57 -1.05
CA VAL A 362 20.13 22.70 -1.09
C VAL A 362 18.99 22.45 -0.11
N GLU A 363 18.65 23.48 0.66
CA GLU A 363 17.50 23.46 1.56
C GLU A 363 16.21 23.21 0.77
N GLY A 364 15.42 22.22 1.22
CA GLY A 364 14.10 21.96 0.65
C GLY A 364 13.10 22.94 1.26
N LYS A 365 12.53 23.85 0.48
CA LYS A 365 11.45 24.73 0.94
C LYS A 365 10.34 24.82 -0.10
N GLY A 366 9.12 25.04 0.35
CA GLY A 366 7.99 25.20 -0.55
C GLY A 366 6.71 25.62 0.18
N VAL A 367 5.62 25.60 -0.57
CA VAL A 367 4.28 25.89 -0.09
C VAL A 367 3.33 24.77 -0.51
N GLY A 368 2.34 24.50 0.33
CA GLY A 368 1.25 23.59 0.01
C GLY A 368 -0.09 24.16 0.41
N VAL A 369 -1.13 23.70 -0.26
CA VAL A 369 -2.52 24.08 -0.02
C VAL A 369 -3.29 22.91 0.57
N VAL A 370 -4.13 23.20 1.55
CA VAL A 370 -5.06 22.25 2.18
C VAL A 370 -6.47 22.80 2.08
N GLY A 371 -7.48 21.93 1.98
CA GLY A 371 -8.91 22.23 2.14
C GLY A 371 -9.81 21.64 1.04
N SER A 372 -9.32 21.58 -0.20
CA SER A 372 -9.87 20.72 -1.24
C SER A 372 -9.01 19.45 -1.36
N ILE A 373 -8.19 19.33 -2.40
CA ILE A 373 -7.12 18.34 -2.47
C ILE A 373 -5.87 18.91 -1.76
N THR A 374 -5.29 18.15 -0.83
CA THR A 374 -4.03 18.55 -0.19
C THR A 374 -2.87 18.29 -1.15
N PHE A 375 -2.10 19.33 -1.48
CA PHE A 375 -1.02 19.19 -2.46
C PHE A 375 0.03 20.31 -2.34
N ALA A 376 1.23 20.09 -2.89
CA ALA A 376 2.26 21.12 -3.12
C ALA A 376 2.70 21.13 -4.59
N LEU A 377 2.59 22.28 -5.26
CA LEU A 377 3.00 22.43 -6.67
C LEU A 377 4.51 22.71 -6.77
N PHE A 378 5.31 21.65 -6.67
CA PHE A 378 6.77 21.73 -6.72
C PHE A 378 7.28 22.39 -8.01
N GLY A 379 8.12 23.41 -7.86
CA GLY A 379 8.72 24.14 -8.99
C GLY A 379 7.80 25.16 -9.67
N GLU A 380 6.51 25.17 -9.35
CA GLU A 380 5.54 26.15 -9.88
C GLU A 380 5.14 27.20 -8.84
N THR A 381 5.25 26.87 -7.55
CA THR A 381 4.98 27.77 -6.44
C THR A 381 6.22 28.01 -5.58
N SER A 382 6.30 29.16 -4.91
CA SER A 382 7.37 29.47 -3.96
C SER A 382 6.85 30.17 -2.71
N PRO A 383 7.55 30.08 -1.57
CA PRO A 383 7.19 30.78 -0.34
C PRO A 383 7.15 32.31 -0.43
N GLU A 384 7.75 32.88 -1.48
CA GLU A 384 7.81 34.31 -1.72
C GLU A 384 6.64 34.82 -2.59
N MET A 385 5.82 33.92 -3.14
CA MET A 385 4.65 34.29 -3.93
C MET A 385 3.52 34.83 -3.04
N PRO A 386 2.72 35.79 -3.53
CA PRO A 386 1.49 36.20 -2.87
C PRO A 386 0.52 35.02 -2.68
N PRO A 387 -0.21 34.94 -1.55
CA PRO A 387 -1.20 33.89 -1.31
C PRO A 387 -2.21 33.71 -2.45
N GLU A 388 -2.66 34.82 -3.06
CA GLU A 388 -3.59 34.84 -4.19
C GLU A 388 -3.05 34.05 -5.38
N ASP A 389 -1.75 34.11 -5.63
CA ASP A 389 -1.09 33.44 -6.75
C ASP A 389 -0.94 31.96 -6.52
N ILE A 390 -0.70 31.59 -5.27
CA ILE A 390 -0.64 30.19 -4.85
C ILE A 390 -2.03 29.56 -5.00
N TYR A 391 -3.10 30.19 -4.51
CA TYR A 391 -4.46 29.70 -4.71
C TYR A 391 -4.85 29.64 -6.19
N ALA A 392 -4.48 30.65 -6.98
CA ALA A 392 -4.75 30.71 -8.42
C ALA A 392 -4.15 29.50 -9.15
N LEU A 393 -2.86 29.21 -8.92
CA LEU A 393 -2.20 28.06 -9.53
C LEU A 393 -2.79 26.73 -9.08
N HIS A 394 -3.09 26.59 -7.78
CA HIS A 394 -3.74 25.38 -7.25
C HIS A 394 -5.13 25.15 -7.84
N CYS A 395 -5.94 26.20 -7.99
CA CYS A 395 -7.25 26.10 -8.63
C CYS A 395 -7.13 25.59 -10.07
N CYS A 396 -6.19 26.12 -10.85
CA CYS A 396 -5.98 25.68 -12.22
C CYS A 396 -5.47 24.23 -12.29
N TRP A 397 -4.57 23.84 -11.39
CA TRP A 397 -4.08 22.46 -11.30
C TRP A 397 -5.21 21.48 -10.98
N GLU A 398 -6.03 21.78 -9.97
CA GLU A 398 -7.11 20.90 -9.54
C GLU A 398 -8.15 20.69 -10.65
N LEU A 399 -8.54 21.75 -11.36
CA LEU A 399 -9.41 21.63 -12.54
C LEU A 399 -8.81 20.74 -13.63
N GLN A 400 -7.49 20.79 -13.86
CA GLN A 400 -6.82 19.96 -14.86
C GLN A 400 -6.75 18.48 -14.44
N VAL A 401 -6.50 18.20 -13.16
CA VAL A 401 -6.46 16.82 -12.63
C VAL A 401 -7.84 16.17 -12.69
N GLU A 402 -8.89 16.95 -12.46
CA GLU A 402 -10.29 16.51 -12.51
C GLU A 402 -10.88 16.50 -13.94
N ASP A 403 -10.10 16.83 -14.97
CA ASP A 403 -10.55 16.97 -16.37
C ASP A 403 -11.79 17.89 -16.52
N ASP A 404 -11.84 18.96 -15.71
CA ASP A 404 -12.95 19.89 -15.70
C ASP A 404 -12.96 20.76 -16.98
N PRO A 405 -14.12 20.96 -17.64
CA PRO A 405 -14.20 21.76 -18.87
C PRO A 405 -13.83 23.24 -18.68
N ARG A 406 -13.77 23.74 -17.44
CA ARG A 406 -13.32 25.10 -17.09
C ARG A 406 -11.80 25.19 -16.92
N ALA A 407 -11.08 24.06 -16.95
CA ALA A 407 -9.63 24.03 -16.82
C ALA A 407 -8.97 24.86 -17.93
N PRO A 408 -8.00 25.75 -17.61
CA PRO A 408 -7.29 26.49 -18.63
C PRO A 408 -6.34 25.58 -19.41
N ALA A 409 -6.16 25.88 -20.71
CA ALA A 409 -5.25 25.13 -21.59
C ALA A 409 -3.78 25.19 -21.11
N SER A 410 -3.40 26.29 -20.46
CA SER A 410 -2.12 26.43 -19.77
C SER A 410 -2.34 26.91 -18.34
N ARG A 411 -1.62 26.30 -17.40
CA ARG A 411 -1.67 26.71 -16.00
C ARG A 411 -0.89 28.01 -15.84
N SER A 412 -1.54 29.06 -15.35
CA SER A 412 -0.90 30.34 -15.07
C SER A 412 -1.59 31.09 -13.94
N VAL A 413 -0.85 31.98 -13.28
CA VAL A 413 -1.37 32.85 -12.22
C VAL A 413 -2.53 33.71 -12.73
N ALA A 414 -2.40 34.28 -13.94
CA ALA A 414 -3.41 35.17 -14.51
C ALA A 414 -4.76 34.45 -14.71
N GLU A 415 -4.74 33.25 -15.30
CA GLU A 415 -5.97 32.46 -15.48
C GLU A 415 -6.59 32.04 -14.14
N GLY A 416 -5.76 31.63 -13.17
CA GLY A 416 -6.24 31.26 -11.85
C GLY A 416 -6.85 32.43 -11.08
N ARG A 417 -6.21 33.62 -11.14
CA ARG A 417 -6.76 34.86 -10.56
C ARG A 417 -8.10 35.20 -11.18
N ARG A 418 -8.23 35.10 -12.51
CA ARG A 418 -9.49 35.31 -13.23
C ARG A 418 -10.58 34.34 -12.77
N LEU A 419 -10.25 33.06 -12.61
CA LEU A 419 -11.18 32.03 -12.13
C LEU A 419 -11.65 32.27 -10.68
N LEU A 420 -10.76 32.77 -9.82
CA LEU A 420 -11.05 33.06 -8.41
C LEU A 420 -11.61 34.46 -8.17
N GLY A 421 -11.70 35.30 -9.21
CA GLY A 421 -12.14 36.68 -9.08
C GLY A 421 -11.13 37.59 -8.35
N PHE A 422 -9.85 37.22 -8.32
CA PHE A 422 -8.79 38.12 -7.88
C PHE A 422 -8.53 39.14 -9.00
N GLY A 423 -8.57 40.43 -8.69
CA GLY A 423 -8.32 41.50 -9.67
C GLY A 423 -6.94 41.41 -10.31
N GLU A 424 -6.78 41.96 -11.53
CA GLU A 424 -5.50 41.92 -12.27
C GLU A 424 -4.40 42.82 -11.65
N ASP A 425 -4.77 43.75 -10.77
CA ASP A 425 -3.86 44.65 -10.06
C ASP A 425 -3.99 44.46 -8.55
N GLY A 426 -2.86 44.21 -7.87
CA GLY A 426 -2.80 44.20 -6.41
C GLY A 426 -3.23 45.55 -5.82
N ASP A 427 -4.37 45.54 -5.13
CA ASP A 427 -5.01 46.63 -4.39
C ASP A 427 -5.36 47.94 -5.13
N ALA A 428 -6.66 48.13 -5.37
CA ALA A 428 -7.39 49.33 -4.93
C ALA A 428 -8.91 49.18 -5.14
N ALA A 429 -9.64 48.60 -4.18
CA ALA A 429 -11.03 48.97 -3.86
C ALA A 429 -11.60 48.17 -2.67
N ILE A 430 -11.24 48.58 -1.45
CA ILE A 430 -12.25 48.71 -0.39
C ILE A 430 -12.35 50.20 -0.10
N SER A 431 -13.32 50.83 -0.74
CA SER A 431 -13.79 52.19 -0.48
C SER A 431 -15.30 52.13 -0.56
N ASP A 432 -15.92 52.19 0.61
CA ASP A 432 -17.34 52.46 0.92
C ASP A 432 -18.28 52.71 -0.27
N ALA A 433 -19.32 51.86 -0.38
CA ALA A 433 -20.71 52.25 -0.65
C ALA A 433 -21.66 51.11 -0.25
#